data_AF-A0A2S5LEN3-F1
#
_entry.id   AF-A0A2S5LEN3-F1
#
_cell.length_a   1.000
_cell.length_b   1.000
_cell.length_c   1.000
_cell.angle_alpha   90.00
_cell.angle_beta   90.00
_cell.angle_gamma   90.00
#
_symmetry.space_group_name_H-M   'P 1'
#
loop_
_entity.id
_entity.type
_entity.pdbx_description
1 polymer ?
#
loop_
_entity_poly.entity_id
_entity_poly.type
_entity_poly.pdbx_seq_one_letter_code
_entity_poly.pdbx_strand_id
1 'polypeptide(L)'
;DALRETVEALAQASAYLTKAELAGALAGATPYLHLFALARGATLLVKGATRAKREADPNAARYAALARFFAENIAIAAPGLATSVIDGGASVNESHAALGE
;
A
#
# COMPACT_ATOMS: atom_id res chain seq x y z
N ASP A 1 8.62 11.60 -3.32
CA ASP A 1 9.07 10.54 -2.40
C ASP A 1 7.96 9.63 -1.90
N ALA A 2 6.89 10.15 -1.28
CA ALA A 2 5.80 9.32 -0.76
C ALA A 2 5.22 8.28 -1.74
N LEU A 3 4.94 8.65 -3.01
CA LEU A 3 4.45 7.68 -4.02
C LEU A 3 5.44 6.51 -4.23
N ARG A 4 6.74 6.81 -4.31
CA ARG A 4 7.78 5.81 -4.53
C ARG A 4 7.81 4.84 -3.35
N GLU A 5 7.81 5.39 -2.14
CA GLU A 5 7.80 4.63 -0.89
C GLU A 5 6.56 3.73 -0.79
N THR A 6 5.37 4.24 -1.13
CA THR A 6 4.13 3.43 -1.16
C THR A 6 4.24 2.26 -2.14
N VAL A 7 4.79 2.47 -3.34
CA VAL A 7 4.95 1.41 -4.35
C VAL A 7 6.03 0.41 -3.93
N GLU A 8 7.13 0.87 -3.34
CA GLU A 8 8.19 0.02 -2.78
C GLU A 8 7.64 -0.86 -1.64
N ALA A 9 6.85 -0.28 -0.73
CA ALA A 9 6.18 -1.02 0.35
C ALA A 9 5.24 -2.12 -0.21
N LEU A 10 4.46 -1.82 -1.25
CA LEU A 10 3.64 -2.82 -1.92
C LEU A 10 4.51 -3.93 -2.53
N ALA A 11 5.59 -3.58 -3.24
CA ALA A 11 6.47 -4.56 -3.87
C ALA A 11 7.13 -5.51 -2.85
N GLN A 12 7.56 -4.97 -1.71
CA GLN A 12 8.10 -5.75 -0.60
C GLN A 12 7.06 -6.73 -0.03
N ALA A 13 5.84 -6.24 0.26
CA ALA A 13 4.76 -7.08 0.77
C ALA A 13 4.34 -8.17 -0.22
N SER A 14 4.26 -7.86 -1.53
CA SER A 14 3.98 -8.85 -2.57
C SER A 14 5.08 -9.93 -2.66
N ALA A 15 6.34 -9.52 -2.56
CA ALA A 15 7.48 -10.45 -2.60
C ALA A 15 7.51 -11.38 -1.38
N TYR A 16 7.04 -10.91 -0.23
CA TYR A 16 6.85 -11.74 0.95
C TYR A 16 5.69 -12.74 0.76
N LEU A 17 4.50 -12.27 0.37
CA LEU A 17 3.32 -13.13 0.23
C LEU A 17 3.48 -14.25 -0.80
N THR A 18 4.26 -14.05 -1.85
CA THR A 18 4.55 -15.10 -2.84
C THR A 18 5.40 -16.25 -2.30
N LYS A 19 6.03 -16.07 -1.13
CA LYS A 19 6.87 -17.06 -0.45
C LYS A 19 6.29 -17.53 0.89
N ALA A 20 5.20 -16.90 1.34
CA ALA A 20 4.60 -17.19 2.64
C ALA A 20 3.79 -18.48 2.60
N GLU A 21 3.86 -19.25 3.68
CA GLU A 21 2.95 -20.37 3.93
C GLU A 21 1.50 -19.88 4.09
N LEU A 22 0.53 -20.77 3.85
CA LEU A 22 -0.90 -20.40 3.78
C LEU A 22 -1.39 -19.58 4.98
N ALA A 23 -1.03 -19.97 6.21
CA ALA A 23 -1.44 -19.26 7.42
C ALA A 23 -0.90 -17.82 7.47
N GLY A 24 0.39 -17.63 7.12
CA GLY A 24 1.00 -16.30 7.04
C GLY A 24 0.41 -15.45 5.92
N ALA A 25 0.10 -16.08 4.77
CA ALA A 25 -0.55 -15.40 3.65
C ALA A 25 -1.97 -14.93 4.00
N LEU A 26 -2.74 -15.75 4.73
CA LEU A 26 -4.09 -15.38 5.19
C LEU A 26 -4.06 -14.26 6.23
N ALA A 27 -3.13 -14.30 7.19
CA ALA A 27 -2.95 -13.24 8.18
C ALA A 27 -2.60 -11.89 7.51
N GLY A 28 -1.79 -11.91 6.46
CA GLY A 28 -1.40 -10.71 5.70
C GLY A 28 -2.42 -10.25 4.65
N ALA A 29 -3.46 -11.02 4.34
CA ALA A 29 -4.33 -10.75 3.18
C ALA A 29 -5.09 -9.41 3.28
N THR A 30 -5.71 -9.13 4.43
CA THR A 30 -6.47 -7.90 4.66
C THR A 30 -5.59 -6.64 4.64
N PRO A 31 -4.48 -6.55 5.40
CA PRO A 31 -3.60 -5.39 5.30
C PRO A 31 -2.97 -5.26 3.91
N TYR A 32 -2.71 -6.36 3.20
CA TYR A 32 -2.21 -6.33 1.83
C TYR A 32 -3.22 -5.72 0.85
N LEU A 33 -4.51 -6.07 0.94
CA LEU A 33 -5.55 -5.48 0.11
C LEU A 33 -5.61 -3.96 0.29
N HIS A 34 -5.50 -3.49 1.53
CA HIS A 34 -5.48 -2.05 1.83
C HIS A 34 -4.22 -1.38 1.25
N LEU A 35 -3.04 -1.98 1.45
CA LEU A 35 -1.78 -1.49 0.89
C LEU A 35 -1.85 -1.38 -0.64
N PHE A 36 -2.39 -2.40 -1.30
CA PHE A 36 -2.62 -2.40 -2.74
C PHE A 36 -3.54 -1.25 -3.17
N ALA A 37 -4.65 -1.04 -2.46
CA ALA A 37 -5.57 0.06 -2.75
C ALA A 37 -4.90 1.44 -2.62
N LEU A 38 -4.06 1.66 -1.61
CA LEU A 38 -3.31 2.90 -1.45
C LEU A 38 -2.31 3.12 -2.59
N ALA A 39 -1.49 2.12 -2.91
CA ALA A 39 -0.50 2.21 -3.98
C ALA A 39 -1.16 2.46 -5.34
N ARG A 40 -2.25 1.73 -5.62
CA ARG A 40 -3.00 1.91 -6.87
C ARG A 40 -3.69 3.27 -6.93
N GLY A 41 -4.32 3.70 -5.83
CA GLY A 41 -4.98 5.00 -5.72
C GLY A 41 -4.01 6.15 -5.96
N ALA A 42 -2.86 6.14 -5.29
CA ALA A 42 -1.82 7.16 -5.46
C ALA A 42 -1.31 7.21 -6.92
N THR A 43 -1.02 6.06 -7.51
CA THR A 43 -0.52 5.96 -8.90
C THR A 43 -1.56 6.49 -9.91
N LEU A 44 -2.84 6.15 -9.72
CA LEU A 44 -3.91 6.61 -10.61
C LEU A 44 -4.17 8.12 -10.48
N LEU A 45 -4.13 8.67 -9.27
CA LEU A 45 -4.27 10.12 -9.06
C LEU A 45 -3.14 10.90 -9.72
N VAL A 46 -1.89 10.44 -9.56
CA VAL A 46 -0.74 11.07 -10.23
C VAL A 46 -0.81 10.93 -11.75
N LYS A 47 -1.26 9.77 -12.26
CA LYS A 47 -1.52 9.58 -13.69
C LYS A 47 -2.57 10.57 -14.21
N GLY A 48 -3.67 10.74 -13.47
CA GLY A 48 -4.74 11.71 -13.79
C GLY A 48 -4.24 13.15 -13.82
N ALA A 49 -3.50 13.57 -12.78
CA ALA A 49 -2.91 14.91 -12.71
C ALA A 49 -1.92 15.16 -13.86
N THR A 50 -1.09 14.17 -14.19
CA THR A 50 -0.13 14.25 -15.29
C THR A 50 -0.84 14.36 -16.64
N ARG A 51 -1.93 13.60 -16.83
CA ARG A 51 -2.76 13.68 -18.04
C ARG A 51 -3.41 15.06 -18.17
N ALA A 52 -4.08 15.54 -17.13
CA ALA A 52 -4.72 16.85 -17.12
C ALA A 52 -3.73 17.98 -17.45
N LYS A 53 -2.50 17.89 -16.91
CA LYS A 53 -1.41 18.83 -17.23
C LYS A 53 -1.02 18.78 -18.72
N ARG A 54 -0.91 17.59 -19.33
CA ARG A 54 -0.55 17.43 -20.75
C ARG A 54 -1.63 17.94 -21.70
N GLU A 55 -2.90 17.80 -21.32
CA GLU A 55 -4.06 18.20 -22.12
C GLU A 55 -4.45 19.68 -21.90
N ALA A 56 -3.68 20.44 -21.11
CA ALA A 56 -3.98 21.82 -20.72
C ALA A 56 -5.39 21.99 -20.13
N ASP A 57 -5.86 20.99 -19.37
CA ASP A 57 -7.14 21.02 -18.69
C ASP A 57 -7.20 22.20 -17.70
N PRO A 58 -8.24 23.06 -17.73
CA PRO A 58 -8.42 24.15 -16.76
C PRO A 58 -8.37 23.70 -15.28
N ASN A 59 -8.69 22.44 -14.99
CA ASN A 59 -8.65 21.85 -13.66
C ASN A 59 -7.32 21.15 -13.31
N ALA A 60 -6.30 21.20 -14.17
CA ALA A 60 -5.02 20.50 -13.93
C ALA A 60 -4.41 20.78 -12.55
N ALA A 61 -4.49 22.03 -12.08
CA ALA A 61 -4.01 22.42 -10.75
C ALA A 61 -4.76 21.71 -9.61
N ARG A 62 -6.07 21.51 -9.75
CA ARG A 62 -6.90 20.81 -8.76
C ARG A 62 -6.54 19.33 -8.69
N TYR A 63 -6.34 18.68 -9.83
CA TYR A 63 -5.90 17.27 -9.88
C TYR A 63 -4.51 17.09 -9.25
N ALA A 64 -3.58 18.01 -9.51
CA ALA A 64 -2.26 17.98 -8.89
C ALA A 64 -2.33 18.14 -7.36
N ALA A 65 -3.17 19.07 -6.87
CA ALA A 65 -3.38 19.26 -5.45
C ALA A 65 -3.98 18.02 -4.76
N LEU A 66 -4.98 17.38 -5.39
CA LEU A 66 -5.57 16.15 -4.87
C LEU A 66 -4.57 14.98 -4.83
N ALA A 67 -3.80 14.80 -5.90
CA ALA A 67 -2.77 13.75 -5.95
C ALA A 67 -1.70 13.96 -4.88
N ARG A 68 -1.28 15.21 -4.68
CA ARG A 68 -0.32 15.58 -3.63
C ARG A 68 -0.89 15.32 -2.23
N PHE A 69 -2.11 15.76 -1.96
CA PHE A 69 -2.77 15.52 -0.67
C PHE A 69 -2.84 14.02 -0.35
N PHE A 70 -3.29 13.22 -1.32
CA PHE A 70 -3.39 11.77 -1.13
C PHE A 70 -2.01 11.15 -0.84
N ALA A 71 -0.99 11.51 -1.62
CA ALA A 71 0.36 10.98 -1.44
C ALA A 71 0.95 11.37 -0.07
N GLU A 72 0.78 12.63 0.36
CA GLU A 72 1.41 13.15 1.58
C GLU A 72 0.64 12.84 2.87
N ASN A 73 -0.66 12.50 2.79
CA ASN A 73 -1.49 12.33 4.00
C ASN A 73 -2.16 10.97 4.11
N ILE A 74 -2.42 10.29 2.99
CA ILE A 74 -3.16 9.02 2.98
C ILE A 74 -2.22 7.85 2.67
N ALA A 75 -1.40 7.99 1.64
CA ALA A 75 -0.48 6.94 1.20
C ALA A 75 0.69 6.69 2.17
N ILE A 76 0.91 7.60 3.14
CA ILE A 76 1.91 7.46 4.20
C ILE A 76 1.67 6.26 5.12
N ALA A 77 0.46 5.70 5.14
CA ALA A 77 0.16 4.49 5.91
C ALA A 77 0.76 3.22 5.29
N ALA A 78 1.23 3.29 4.03
CA ALA A 78 1.67 2.12 3.27
C ALA A 78 2.85 1.36 3.89
N PRO A 79 3.93 1.99 4.40
CA PRO A 79 5.01 1.27 5.05
C PRO A 79 4.54 0.47 6.28
N GLY A 80 3.69 1.05 7.12
CA GLY A 80 3.14 0.35 8.30
C GLY A 80 2.23 -0.82 7.93
N LEU A 81 1.46 -0.69 6.84
CA LEU A 81 0.69 -1.81 6.30
C LEU A 81 1.59 -2.91 5.76
N ALA A 82 2.70 -2.57 5.10
CA ALA A 82 3.67 -3.57 4.65
C ALA A 82 4.29 -4.33 5.83
N THR A 83 4.67 -3.64 6.91
CA THR A 83 5.09 -4.26 8.17
C THR A 83 4.01 -5.20 8.70
N SER A 84 2.74 -4.78 8.70
CA SER A 84 1.62 -5.62 9.17
C SER A 84 1.45 -6.89 8.31
N VAL A 85 1.70 -6.81 7.00
CA VAL A 85 1.65 -7.98 6.10
C VAL A 85 2.80 -8.95 6.38
N ILE A 86 4.00 -8.42 6.58
CA ILE A 86 5.23 -9.22 6.70
C ILE A 86 5.31 -9.84 8.11
N ASP A 87 5.16 -9.03 9.15
CA ASP A 87 5.39 -9.46 10.54
C ASP A 87 4.13 -10.02 11.20
N GLY A 88 2.93 -9.63 10.73
CA GLY A 88 1.66 -10.06 11.31
C GLY A 88 1.42 -11.57 11.25
N GLY A 89 1.92 -12.24 10.21
CA GLY A 89 1.82 -13.69 10.07
C GLY A 89 2.61 -14.46 11.12
N ALA A 90 3.81 -13.97 11.48
CA ALA A 90 4.61 -14.54 12.56
C ALA A 90 3.91 -14.36 13.92
N SER A 91 3.36 -13.17 14.17
CA SER A 91 2.68 -12.87 15.44
C SER A 91 1.46 -13.78 15.70
N VAL A 92 0.68 -14.08 14.66
CA VAL A 92 -0.47 -14.99 14.79
C VAL A 92 -0.01 -16.43 15.06
N ASN A 93 0.98 -16.93 14.32
CA ASN A 93 1.50 -18.29 14.50
C ASN A 93 2.18 -18.49 15.87
N GLU A 94 2.96 -17.51 16.33
CA GLU A 94 3.57 -17.53 17.66
C GLU A 94 2.50 -17.50 18.77
N SER A 95 1.42 -16.74 18.56
CA SER A 95 0.30 -16.70 19.50
C SER A 95 -0.42 -18.04 19.59
N HIS A 96 -0.70 -18.72 18.47
CA HIS A 96 -1.27 -20.07 18.48
C HIS A 96 -0.38 -21.06 19.26
N ALA A 97 0.93 -21.04 19.00
CA ALA A 97 1.88 -21.88 19.71
C ALA A 97 1.95 -21.58 21.22
N ALA A 98 1.86 -20.30 21.62
CA ALA A 98 1.87 -19.88 23.02
C ALA A 98 0.56 -20.21 23.75
N LEU A 99 -0.57 -20.20 23.05
CA LEU A 99 -1.90 -20.50 23.59
C LEU A 99 -2.22 -22.00 23.61
N GLY A 100 -1.42 -22.82 22.92
CA GLY A 100 -1.55 -24.28 22.93
C GLY A 100 -2.73 -24.80 22.11
N GLU A 101 -3.19 -24.02 21.13
CA GLU A 101 -4.22 -24.41 20.14
C GLU A 101 -3.61 -24.73 18.77
#